data_AF-A0A812RIW9-F1
#
_entry.id   AF-A0A812RIW9-F1
#
_cell.length_a   1.000
_cell.length_b   1.000
_cell.length_c   1.000
_cell.angle_alpha   90.00
_cell.angle_beta   90.00
_cell.angle_gamma   90.00
#
_symmetry.space_group_name_H-M   'P 1'
#
loop_
_entity.id
_entity.type
_entity.pdbx_description
1 polymer ?
#
loop_
_entity_poly.entity_id
_entity_poly.type
_entity_poly.pdbx_seq_one_letter_code
_entity_poly.pdbx_strand_id
1 'polypeptide(L)'
;ACCIHAHSKTFVHQVATKVFLAPDTPISQCLPYSIKHQHLFSGNVPQPADWLRAWRACRTASSFKGAVKFYSTEDFAAGRNTKLDSLKNMILVMHWAVKSVRKQRLEQATSISLSVDDRKEYRLVRYRCDVPPRTAKQSAAPGSQGPPGSQGSQGSEDGPLVADGLLGVYKTGASVPENTLEEHDADKSQVMADSISIVIARACQDPEGKTDEESCSRLKLHVRHFAADQCTSARKCGRLLVTGGQYPNLVWVSHDPAHQVRIAYQDPLPAMPEFQDQWERLFAPGKGKHALIPDIQNSEVWKARLMAAQQEVLRLHGSQAGVEKVIRALSFSQPRFDSSATPMLKYLCMIRAMAVLCAMQAADERNTIEIRSRAERALQNMNAAALMRCGLTCDYTSECLGFLRRNFDIEDPDVSCTPRVLEEFTKRQRSLFVDGYILSDSSQVPSSVDGSEAPGSQAPRRCATQLVYEEIQTPEPIFYGNRVHYLCTKAGISDVKQIMGTMAHVVEAMLERLRVDLTEDEIAVALQVFNLRLWQETNRQQELVESTRKLCDMLKLSPGTAVLFGRFARKLHPLLEAAKSKDPGFGNKHAWSWSLRP
;
A
#
# COMPACT_ATOMS: atom_id res chain seq x y z
N ALA A 1 11.57 -2.38 -13.58
CA ALA A 1 10.90 -3.18 -14.63
C ALA A 1 11.84 -4.18 -15.32
N CYS A 2 13.06 -3.81 -15.74
CA CYS A 2 13.96 -4.71 -16.47
C CYS A 2 14.40 -5.97 -15.70
N CYS A 3 14.66 -5.89 -14.40
CA CYS A 3 15.05 -7.09 -13.62
C CYS A 3 13.89 -8.07 -13.39
N ILE A 4 12.65 -7.58 -13.22
CA ILE A 4 11.45 -8.42 -13.10
C ILE A 4 11.08 -9.02 -14.45
N HIS A 5 11.22 -8.24 -15.54
CA HIS A 5 11.01 -8.72 -16.90
C HIS A 5 12.10 -9.70 -17.34
N ALA A 6 13.35 -9.48 -16.95
CA ALA A 6 14.45 -10.42 -17.17
C ALA A 6 14.27 -11.67 -16.30
N HIS A 7 13.91 -11.52 -15.02
CA HIS A 7 13.58 -12.64 -14.13
C HIS A 7 12.39 -13.43 -14.65
N SER A 8 11.33 -12.79 -15.14
CA SER A 8 10.16 -13.48 -15.70
C SER A 8 10.46 -14.21 -17.01
N LYS A 9 11.50 -13.78 -17.72
CA LYS A 9 12.09 -14.48 -18.86
C LYS A 9 13.08 -15.57 -18.47
N THR A 10 13.54 -15.65 -17.23
CA THR A 10 14.41 -16.76 -16.81
C THR A 10 13.63 -18.05 -16.87
N PHE A 11 14.29 -19.09 -17.37
CA PHE A 11 13.73 -20.43 -17.47
C PHE A 11 13.17 -20.91 -16.12
N VAL A 12 13.91 -20.68 -15.03
CA VAL A 12 13.50 -21.05 -13.66
C VAL A 12 12.18 -20.38 -13.25
N HIS A 13 12.01 -19.09 -13.55
CA HIS A 13 10.77 -18.39 -13.23
C HIS A 13 9.59 -18.88 -14.08
N GLN A 14 9.80 -19.13 -15.38
CA GLN A 14 8.73 -19.62 -16.26
C GLN A 14 8.22 -20.99 -15.82
N VAL A 15 9.13 -21.88 -15.40
CA VAL A 15 8.78 -23.17 -14.80
C VAL A 15 8.01 -22.97 -13.50
N ALA A 16 8.53 -22.13 -12.60
CA ALA A 16 7.89 -21.87 -11.32
C ALA A 16 6.47 -21.30 -11.49
N THR A 17 6.27 -20.40 -12.46
CA THR A 17 4.97 -19.82 -12.81
C THR A 17 4.03 -20.85 -13.44
N LYS A 18 4.50 -21.70 -14.36
CA LYS A 18 3.68 -22.80 -14.94
C LYS A 18 3.20 -23.78 -13.88
N VAL A 19 4.08 -24.18 -12.97
CA VAL A 19 3.75 -25.08 -11.84
C VAL A 19 2.84 -24.41 -10.82
N PHE A 20 2.97 -23.09 -10.65
CA PHE A 20 2.07 -22.31 -9.80
C PHE A 20 0.65 -22.23 -10.38
N LEU A 21 0.51 -21.98 -11.69
CA LEU A 21 -0.77 -21.81 -12.37
C LEU A 21 -1.47 -23.14 -12.69
N ALA A 22 -0.73 -24.23 -12.81
CA ALA A 22 -1.26 -25.57 -13.09
C ALA A 22 -0.67 -26.60 -12.11
N PRO A 23 -1.15 -26.63 -10.85
CA PRO A 23 -0.59 -27.48 -9.80
C PRO A 23 -0.70 -28.98 -10.10
N ASP A 24 -1.69 -29.38 -10.89
CA ASP A 24 -1.92 -30.77 -11.29
C ASP A 24 -1.02 -31.24 -12.43
N THR A 25 -0.27 -30.31 -13.07
CA THR A 25 0.63 -30.65 -14.17
C THR A 25 1.92 -31.26 -13.61
N PRO A 26 2.28 -32.49 -14.02
CA PRO A 26 3.53 -33.11 -13.60
C PRO A 26 4.72 -32.20 -13.90
N ILE A 27 5.58 -31.94 -12.91
CA ILE A 27 6.76 -31.07 -13.07
C ILE A 27 7.71 -31.56 -14.18
N SER A 28 7.65 -32.86 -14.47
CA SER A 28 8.28 -33.51 -15.62
C SER A 28 7.93 -32.89 -16.97
N GLN A 29 6.73 -32.32 -17.11
CA GLN A 29 6.26 -31.63 -18.31
C GLN A 29 6.61 -30.13 -18.30
N CYS A 30 6.99 -29.59 -17.15
CA CYS A 30 7.32 -28.18 -16.97
C CYS A 30 8.82 -27.91 -17.12
N LEU A 31 9.69 -28.88 -16.83
CA LEU A 31 11.15 -28.77 -16.96
C LEU A 31 11.64 -29.28 -18.33
N PRO A 32 12.74 -28.76 -18.90
CA PRO A 32 13.23 -29.10 -20.23
C PRO A 32 14.23 -30.27 -20.15
N TYR A 33 14.30 -30.95 -18.99
CA TYR A 33 15.26 -32.01 -18.71
C TYR A 33 14.68 -33.35 -19.16
N SER A 34 15.54 -34.20 -19.75
CA SER A 34 15.21 -35.59 -20.07
C SER A 34 14.61 -36.30 -18.84
N ILE A 35 13.65 -37.21 -19.03
CA ILE A 35 13.08 -38.06 -17.96
C ILE A 35 14.19 -38.78 -17.16
N LYS A 36 15.34 -39.06 -17.79
CA LYS A 36 16.53 -39.64 -17.13
C LYS A 36 17.09 -38.76 -15.99
N HIS A 37 16.79 -37.47 -15.99
CA HIS A 37 17.25 -36.48 -15.01
C HIS A 37 16.22 -36.23 -13.89
N GLN A 38 15.01 -36.81 -13.97
CA GLN A 38 14.01 -36.73 -12.88
C GLN A 38 14.37 -37.59 -11.67
N HIS A 39 15.29 -38.54 -11.86
CA HIS A 39 15.86 -39.37 -10.81
C HIS A 39 17.34 -39.05 -10.55
N LEU A 40 17.82 -37.85 -10.92
CA LEU A 40 19.22 -37.43 -10.72
C LEU A 40 19.65 -37.59 -9.25
N PHE A 41 18.69 -37.48 -8.33
CA PHE A 41 18.87 -37.81 -6.93
C PHE A 41 18.02 -39.03 -6.59
N SER A 42 18.52 -40.24 -6.88
CA SER A 42 17.89 -41.49 -6.42
C SER A 42 17.94 -41.59 -4.88
N GLY A 43 16.88 -42.12 -4.25
CA GLY A 43 16.80 -42.33 -2.81
C GLY A 43 15.99 -41.25 -2.07
N ASN A 44 16.31 -41.00 -0.80
CA ASN A 44 15.57 -40.07 0.09
C ASN A 44 15.91 -38.58 -0.12
N VAL A 45 16.40 -38.19 -1.30
CA VAL A 45 16.83 -36.81 -1.57
C VAL A 45 15.68 -35.98 -2.14
N PRO A 46 15.40 -34.77 -1.61
CA PRO A 46 14.33 -33.91 -2.12
C PRO A 46 14.52 -33.52 -3.58
N GLN A 47 13.46 -33.66 -4.38
CA GLN A 47 13.45 -33.28 -5.79
C GLN A 47 13.11 -31.80 -5.97
N PRO A 48 13.37 -31.17 -7.14
CA PRO A 48 12.96 -29.78 -7.41
C PRO A 48 11.48 -29.50 -7.10
N ALA A 49 10.62 -30.49 -7.31
CA ALA A 49 9.20 -30.44 -6.93
C ALA A 49 8.96 -30.21 -5.45
N ASP A 50 9.76 -30.82 -4.60
CA ASP A 50 9.61 -30.75 -3.15
C ASP A 50 10.04 -29.37 -2.63
N TRP A 51 11.09 -28.78 -3.22
CA TRP A 51 11.50 -27.41 -2.96
C TRP A 51 10.46 -26.37 -3.39
N LEU A 52 9.80 -26.57 -4.54
CA LEU A 52 8.71 -25.70 -4.99
C LEU A 52 7.48 -25.81 -4.06
N ARG A 53 7.20 -27.00 -3.53
CA ARG A 53 6.14 -27.21 -2.51
C ARG A 53 6.49 -26.55 -1.18
N ALA A 54 7.73 -26.67 -0.73
CA ALA A 54 8.24 -25.94 0.43
C ALA A 54 8.10 -24.42 0.24
N TRP A 55 8.46 -23.90 -0.94
CA TRP A 55 8.24 -22.50 -1.28
C TRP A 55 6.77 -22.08 -1.25
N ARG A 56 5.87 -22.89 -1.83
CA ARG A 56 4.42 -22.65 -1.80
C ARG A 56 3.90 -22.63 -0.36
N ALA A 57 4.37 -23.54 0.50
CA ALA A 57 4.02 -23.55 1.91
C ALA A 57 4.43 -22.25 2.61
N CYS A 58 5.63 -21.74 2.34
CA CYS A 58 6.11 -20.46 2.89
C CYS A 58 5.30 -19.24 2.41
N ARG A 59 4.68 -19.30 1.23
CA ARG A 59 3.87 -18.20 0.68
C ARG A 59 2.39 -18.24 1.10
N THR A 60 1.95 -19.33 1.69
CA THR A 60 0.55 -19.52 2.08
C THR A 60 0.44 -19.39 3.59
N ALA A 61 -0.53 -18.61 4.08
CA ALA A 61 -0.78 -18.47 5.52
C ALA A 61 -1.35 -19.78 6.11
N SER A 62 -0.49 -20.77 6.30
CA SER A 62 -0.84 -22.11 6.76
C SER A 62 0.21 -22.62 7.77
N SER A 63 -0.22 -23.42 8.75
CA SER A 63 0.72 -24.07 9.66
C SER A 63 1.48 -25.18 8.93
N PHE A 64 2.67 -25.56 9.40
CA PHE A 64 3.41 -26.69 8.81
C PHE A 64 2.58 -27.98 8.78
N LYS A 65 1.79 -28.26 9.83
CA LYS A 65 0.86 -29.39 9.86
C LYS A 65 -0.24 -29.26 8.80
N GLY A 66 -0.78 -28.06 8.62
CA GLY A 66 -1.77 -27.76 7.58
C GLY A 66 -1.21 -27.93 6.17
N ALA A 67 0.02 -27.45 5.92
CA ALA A 67 0.71 -27.61 4.65
C ALA A 67 0.97 -29.10 4.33
N VAL A 68 1.48 -29.89 5.28
CA VAL A 68 1.67 -31.34 5.08
C VAL A 68 0.35 -32.05 4.79
N LYS A 69 -0.72 -31.71 5.52
CA LYS A 69 -2.06 -32.27 5.26
C LYS A 69 -2.62 -31.85 3.90
N PHE A 70 -2.31 -30.65 3.43
CA PHE A 70 -2.69 -30.20 2.10
C PHE A 70 -1.97 -31.01 1.01
N TYR A 71 -0.68 -31.30 1.21
CA TYR A 71 0.12 -32.06 0.25
C TYR A 71 -0.06 -33.58 0.34
N SER A 72 -0.69 -34.12 1.39
CA SER A 72 -0.84 -35.58 1.55
C SER A 72 -1.63 -36.24 0.43
N THR A 73 -2.60 -35.52 -0.16
CA THR A 73 -3.40 -36.03 -1.29
C THR A 73 -2.59 -36.06 -2.58
N GLU A 74 -1.77 -35.04 -2.84
CA GLU A 74 -0.83 -35.01 -3.98
C GLU A 74 0.26 -36.08 -3.83
N ASP A 75 0.74 -36.31 -2.61
CA ASP A 75 1.74 -37.35 -2.31
C ASP A 75 1.19 -38.75 -2.54
N PHE A 76 -0.04 -39.03 -2.09
CA PHE A 76 -0.72 -40.29 -2.36
C PHE A 76 -0.88 -40.54 -3.87
N ALA A 77 -1.36 -39.55 -4.62
CA ALA A 77 -1.54 -39.65 -6.07
C ALA A 77 -0.23 -39.86 -6.83
N ALA A 78 0.88 -39.32 -6.31
CA ALA A 78 2.21 -39.44 -6.91
C ALA A 78 3.03 -40.63 -6.38
N GLY A 79 2.48 -41.47 -5.50
CA GLY A 79 3.21 -42.59 -4.88
C GLY A 79 4.38 -42.14 -3.99
N ARG A 80 4.31 -40.93 -3.41
CA ARG A 80 5.33 -40.32 -2.56
C ARG A 80 4.86 -40.24 -1.11
N ASN A 81 5.80 -40.00 -0.19
CA ASN A 81 5.49 -39.76 1.22
C ASN A 81 6.38 -38.64 1.77
N THR A 82 5.90 -37.38 1.70
CA THR A 82 6.64 -36.25 2.28
C THR A 82 6.43 -36.21 3.78
N LYS A 83 7.49 -36.47 4.56
CA LYS A 83 7.44 -36.37 6.01
C LYS A 83 7.47 -34.90 6.45
N LEU A 84 6.81 -34.60 7.57
CA LEU A 84 6.83 -33.27 8.20
C LEU A 84 8.26 -32.75 8.42
N ASP A 85 9.17 -33.63 8.84
CA ASP A 85 10.56 -33.26 9.11
C ASP A 85 11.33 -32.92 7.81
N SER A 86 11.03 -33.60 6.70
CA SER A 86 11.58 -33.27 5.39
C SER A 86 11.15 -31.88 4.93
N LEU A 87 9.87 -31.52 5.09
CA LEU A 87 9.36 -30.19 4.76
C LEU A 87 10.00 -29.11 5.63
N LYS A 88 10.11 -29.33 6.94
CA LYS A 88 10.79 -28.41 7.87
C LYS A 88 12.25 -28.20 7.47
N ASN A 89 12.98 -29.28 7.19
CA ASN A 89 14.39 -29.20 6.80
C ASN A 89 14.59 -28.43 5.48
N MET A 90 13.73 -28.66 4.47
CA MET A 90 13.77 -27.88 3.24
C MET A 90 13.54 -26.39 3.51
N ILE A 91 12.53 -26.05 4.33
CA ILE A 91 12.25 -24.66 4.67
C ILE A 91 13.39 -24.02 5.47
N LEU A 92 14.06 -24.77 6.35
CA LEU A 92 15.26 -24.33 7.04
C LEU A 92 16.40 -24.04 6.04
N VAL A 93 16.67 -24.94 5.09
CA VAL A 93 17.69 -24.71 4.06
C VAL A 93 17.36 -23.47 3.23
N MET A 94 16.10 -23.29 2.83
CA MET A 94 15.66 -22.09 2.09
C MET A 94 15.83 -20.82 2.92
N HIS A 95 15.47 -20.87 4.20
CA HIS A 95 15.67 -19.77 5.14
C HIS A 95 17.16 -19.38 5.22
N TRP A 96 18.05 -20.37 5.38
CA TRP A 96 19.48 -20.16 5.46
C TRP A 96 20.06 -19.63 4.15
N ALA A 97 19.65 -20.16 3.00
CA ALA A 97 20.09 -19.65 1.70
C ALA A 97 19.72 -18.17 1.51
N VAL A 98 18.47 -17.79 1.81
CA VAL A 98 18.01 -16.39 1.74
C VAL A 98 18.75 -15.51 2.74
N LYS A 99 18.96 -16.02 3.96
CA LYS A 99 19.68 -15.31 5.03
C LYS A 99 21.15 -15.08 4.67
N SER A 100 21.84 -16.06 4.09
CA SER A 100 23.23 -15.92 3.63
C SER A 100 23.37 -14.87 2.52
N VAL A 101 22.47 -14.89 1.53
CA VAL A 101 22.46 -13.86 0.47
C VAL A 101 22.19 -12.47 1.04
N ARG A 102 21.25 -12.35 1.98
CA ARG A 102 20.99 -11.10 2.68
C ARG A 102 22.20 -10.63 3.49
N LYS A 103 22.84 -11.52 4.26
CA LYS A 103 24.03 -11.22 5.06
C LYS A 103 25.14 -10.68 4.17
N GLN A 104 25.45 -11.37 3.07
CA GLN A 104 26.46 -10.93 2.09
C GLN A 104 26.16 -9.52 1.53
N ARG A 105 24.90 -9.22 1.24
CA ARG A 105 24.49 -7.88 0.77
C ARG A 105 24.69 -6.81 1.84
N LEU A 106 24.26 -7.10 3.07
CA LEU A 106 24.37 -6.17 4.20
C LEU A 106 25.82 -5.94 4.63
N GLU A 107 26.69 -6.94 4.49
CA GLU A 107 28.13 -6.78 4.66
C GLU A 107 28.70 -5.82 3.61
N GLN A 108 28.27 -5.90 2.36
CA GLN A 108 28.78 -5.05 1.29
C GLN A 108 28.22 -3.63 1.30
N ALA A 109 27.07 -3.42 1.93
CA ALA A 109 26.40 -2.13 1.99
C ALA A 109 27.25 -1.05 2.70
N THR A 110 27.20 0.18 2.18
CA THR A 110 27.81 1.36 2.80
C THR A 110 26.78 2.22 3.55
N SER A 111 25.49 1.98 3.30
CA SER A 111 24.35 2.68 3.90
C SER A 111 23.16 1.74 4.01
N ILE A 112 22.60 1.65 5.22
CA ILE A 112 21.42 0.85 5.53
C ILE A 112 20.32 1.77 6.06
N SER A 113 19.13 1.62 5.48
CA SER A 113 17.87 2.14 6.01
C SER A 113 17.10 1.00 6.67
N LEU A 114 16.60 1.22 7.87
CA LEU A 114 15.69 0.31 8.56
C LEU A 114 14.28 0.88 8.56
N SER A 115 13.28 0.03 8.41
CA SER A 115 11.89 0.42 8.65
C SER A 115 11.17 -0.58 9.54
N VAL A 116 10.29 -0.09 10.41
CA VAL A 116 9.56 -0.91 11.39
C VAL A 116 8.06 -0.71 11.24
N ASP A 117 7.32 -1.82 11.30
CA ASP A 117 5.86 -1.85 11.25
C ASP A 117 5.32 -2.87 12.27
N ASP A 118 4.38 -2.47 13.12
CA ASP A 118 3.73 -3.33 14.10
C ASP A 118 2.39 -3.84 13.55
N ARG A 119 2.28 -5.16 13.38
CA ARG A 119 1.10 -5.84 12.86
C ARG A 119 0.60 -6.90 13.83
N LYS A 120 -0.42 -6.54 14.61
CA LYS A 120 -1.01 -7.39 15.66
C LYS A 120 0.07 -7.83 16.67
N GLU A 121 0.40 -9.12 16.70
CA GLU A 121 1.38 -9.72 17.62
C GLU A 121 2.80 -9.74 17.05
N TYR A 122 3.04 -9.11 15.91
CA TYR A 122 4.32 -9.17 15.21
C TYR A 122 4.82 -7.78 14.89
N ARG A 123 6.10 -7.55 15.16
CA ARG A 123 6.88 -6.43 14.67
C ARG A 123 7.71 -6.87 13.47
N LEU A 124 7.55 -6.19 12.36
CA LEU A 124 8.29 -6.41 11.13
C LEU A 124 9.44 -5.41 11.07
N VAL A 125 10.66 -5.90 10.87
CA VAL A 125 11.83 -5.05 10.60
C VAL A 125 12.27 -5.31 9.17
N ARG A 126 12.22 -4.29 8.33
CA ARG A 126 12.67 -4.33 6.94
C ARG A 126 13.96 -3.52 6.80
N TYR A 127 14.71 -3.83 5.75
CA TYR A 127 15.92 -3.10 5.40
C TYR A 127 15.87 -2.67 3.94
N ARG A 128 16.59 -1.60 3.64
CA ARG A 128 16.95 -1.15 2.29
C ARG A 128 18.39 -0.67 2.33
N CYS A 129 19.24 -1.14 1.43
CA CYS A 129 20.66 -0.80 1.41
C CYS A 129 21.19 -0.58 0.00
N ASP A 130 22.25 0.19 -0.13
CA ASP A 130 22.98 0.31 -1.40
C ASP A 130 23.62 -1.03 -1.78
N VAL A 131 23.78 -1.25 -3.09
CA VAL A 131 24.51 -2.38 -3.64
C VAL A 131 25.75 -1.84 -4.36
N PRO A 132 26.97 -2.10 -3.85
CA PRO A 132 28.17 -1.65 -4.53
C PRO A 132 28.26 -2.24 -5.94
N PRO A 133 28.85 -1.51 -6.91
CA PRO A 133 29.17 -2.08 -8.21
C PRO A 133 29.97 -3.36 -8.04
N ARG A 134 29.60 -4.42 -8.75
CA ARG A 134 30.38 -5.66 -8.75
C ARG A 134 31.80 -5.32 -9.21
N THR A 135 32.76 -5.33 -8.29
CA THR A 135 34.16 -5.34 -8.68
C THR A 135 34.38 -6.60 -9.51
N ALA A 136 34.96 -6.46 -10.71
CA ALA A 136 35.14 -7.52 -11.70
C ALA A 136 35.96 -8.75 -11.21
N LYS A 137 36.28 -8.84 -9.92
CA LYS A 137 37.12 -9.90 -9.32
C LYS A 137 36.37 -11.18 -8.94
N GLN A 138 35.03 -11.24 -9.02
CA GLN A 138 34.26 -12.43 -8.59
C GLN A 138 33.73 -13.34 -9.72
N SER A 139 34.11 -13.12 -10.99
CA SER A 139 33.76 -14.07 -12.08
C SER A 139 34.87 -15.06 -12.46
N ALA A 140 35.99 -15.10 -11.75
CA ALA A 140 36.99 -16.14 -11.94
C ALA A 140 36.80 -17.28 -10.93
N ALA A 141 35.67 -18.00 -11.03
CA ALA A 141 35.64 -19.40 -10.61
C ALA A 141 36.20 -20.23 -11.78
N PRO A 142 37.23 -21.06 -11.58
CA PRO A 142 37.81 -21.86 -12.66
C PRO A 142 36.83 -23.00 -13.01
N GLY A 143 36.17 -22.90 -14.16
CA GLY A 143 35.46 -24.02 -14.78
C GLY A 143 33.98 -23.81 -15.07
N SER A 144 33.64 -22.96 -16.04
CA SER A 144 32.49 -23.21 -16.92
C SER A 144 32.59 -22.35 -18.19
N GLN A 145 33.36 -22.82 -19.17
CA GLN A 145 33.18 -22.34 -20.54
C GLN A 145 31.91 -22.98 -21.09
N GLY A 146 30.80 -22.24 -21.06
CA GLY A 146 29.61 -22.54 -21.87
C GLY A 146 29.86 -22.19 -23.34
N PRO A 147 29.14 -22.83 -24.28
CA PRO A 147 29.43 -22.73 -25.71
C PRO A 147 29.10 -21.33 -26.28
N PRO A 148 29.83 -20.87 -27.31
CA PRO A 148 29.65 -19.55 -27.90
C PRO A 148 28.43 -19.54 -28.83
N GLY A 149 27.35 -18.84 -28.47
CA GLY A 149 26.19 -18.81 -29.38
C GLY A 149 24.97 -17.97 -29.00
N SER A 150 24.96 -17.19 -27.92
CA SER A 150 23.81 -16.35 -27.58
C SER A 150 24.19 -14.88 -27.43
N GLN A 151 24.30 -14.19 -28.58
CA GLN A 151 24.23 -12.74 -28.63
C GLN A 151 22.78 -12.30 -28.39
N GLY A 152 22.38 -12.25 -27.12
CA GLY A 152 21.16 -11.58 -26.67
C GLY A 152 21.53 -10.24 -26.05
N SER A 153 21.12 -9.15 -26.71
CA SER A 153 21.06 -7.76 -26.22
C SER A 153 21.86 -7.42 -24.95
N GLN A 154 23.02 -6.79 -25.12
CA GLN A 154 23.71 -6.03 -24.07
C GLN A 154 22.80 -4.88 -23.58
N GLY A 155 21.93 -5.18 -22.62
CA GLY A 155 21.17 -4.22 -21.85
C GLY A 155 21.66 -4.24 -20.41
N SER A 156 22.51 -3.26 -20.06
CA SER A 156 23.04 -2.92 -18.74
C SER A 156 23.46 -4.10 -17.83
N GLU A 157 24.77 -4.41 -17.82
CA GLU A 157 25.42 -5.28 -16.82
C GLU A 157 25.39 -4.70 -15.39
N ASP A 158 24.77 -3.54 -15.19
CA ASP A 158 24.61 -2.92 -13.89
C ASP A 158 23.45 -3.56 -13.12
N GLY A 159 23.79 -4.33 -12.09
CA GLY A 159 22.84 -4.83 -11.10
C GLY A 159 22.01 -3.71 -10.43
N PRO A 160 20.96 -4.08 -9.66
CA PRO A 160 20.13 -3.10 -8.97
C PRO A 160 20.98 -2.25 -8.02
N LEU A 161 20.77 -0.93 -8.03
CA LEU A 161 21.46 0.05 -7.19
C LEU A 161 21.21 -0.12 -5.69
N VAL A 162 20.07 -0.75 -5.38
CA VAL A 162 19.54 -0.87 -4.04
C VAL A 162 18.99 -2.27 -3.89
N ALA A 163 19.18 -2.86 -2.72
CA ALA A 163 18.54 -4.09 -2.31
C ALA A 163 17.69 -3.83 -1.08
N ASP A 164 16.48 -4.36 -1.06
CA ASP A 164 15.59 -4.31 0.08
C ASP A 164 15.05 -5.70 0.43
N GLY A 165 14.47 -5.80 1.63
CA GLY A 165 13.84 -7.04 2.07
C GLY A 165 13.42 -7.02 3.53
N LEU A 166 12.95 -8.17 4.00
CA LEU A 166 12.66 -8.40 5.41
C LEU A 166 13.95 -8.77 6.14
N LEU A 167 14.30 -8.00 7.18
CA LEU A 167 15.41 -8.33 8.06
C LEU A 167 15.00 -9.41 9.06
N GLY A 168 13.82 -9.24 9.65
CA GLY A 168 13.22 -10.27 10.50
C GLY A 168 11.86 -9.88 11.04
N VAL A 169 11.28 -10.82 11.79
CA VAL A 169 10.01 -10.65 12.50
C VAL A 169 10.27 -10.90 13.98
N TYR A 170 9.73 -10.04 14.83
CA TYR A 170 9.75 -10.17 16.28
C TYR A 170 8.32 -10.35 16.79
N LYS A 171 8.09 -11.26 17.72
CA LYS A 171 6.75 -11.53 18.27
C LYS A 171 6.57 -10.74 19.57
N THR A 172 5.49 -9.97 19.69
CA THR A 172 5.21 -9.02 20.78
C THR A 172 3.98 -9.37 21.62
N GLY A 173 3.25 -10.45 21.29
CA GLY A 173 1.93 -10.76 21.87
C GLY A 173 1.90 -11.80 23.01
N ALA A 174 0.75 -11.90 23.68
CA ALA A 174 0.46 -12.65 24.91
C ALA A 174 0.80 -14.17 24.95
N SER A 175 1.24 -14.74 23.84
CA SER A 175 1.65 -16.15 23.74
C SER A 175 3.17 -16.30 23.56
N VAL A 176 3.94 -15.39 24.17
CA VAL A 176 5.38 -15.52 24.35
C VAL A 176 5.65 -15.80 25.83
N PRO A 177 6.56 -16.73 26.18
CA PRO A 177 6.93 -17.01 27.57
C PRO A 177 7.32 -15.76 28.36
N GLU A 178 7.80 -14.74 27.66
CA GLU A 178 8.31 -13.49 28.21
C GLU A 178 7.20 -12.50 28.61
N ASN A 179 5.92 -12.71 28.25
CA ASN A 179 4.82 -11.79 28.56
C ASN A 179 4.48 -11.75 30.07
N THR A 180 5.32 -11.08 30.85
CA THR A 180 5.19 -10.90 32.30
C THR A 180 4.61 -9.52 32.65
N LEU A 181 4.22 -9.32 33.92
CA LEU A 181 3.73 -8.02 34.39
C LEU A 181 4.81 -6.94 34.28
N GLU A 182 6.07 -7.31 34.55
CA GLU A 182 7.23 -6.42 34.45
C GLU A 182 7.45 -5.95 33.01
N GLU A 183 7.21 -6.79 31.99
CA GLU A 183 7.25 -6.37 30.59
C GLU A 183 6.14 -5.37 30.23
N HIS A 184 4.96 -5.50 30.85
CA HIS A 184 3.88 -4.55 30.65
C HIS A 184 4.15 -3.18 31.29
N ASP A 185 4.96 -3.15 32.35
CA ASP A 185 5.43 -1.92 33.01
C ASP A 185 6.65 -1.30 32.30
N ALA A 186 7.34 -2.07 31.45
CA ALA A 186 8.50 -1.58 30.69
C ALA A 186 8.11 -0.51 29.65
N ASP A 187 9.04 0.42 29.39
CA ASP A 187 8.84 1.44 28.36
C ASP A 187 8.75 0.78 26.98
N LYS A 188 7.55 0.83 26.38
CA LYS A 188 7.26 0.29 25.04
C LYS A 188 8.27 0.74 23.98
N SER A 189 8.80 1.95 24.11
CA SER A 189 9.77 2.53 23.17
C SER A 189 11.15 1.88 23.30
N GLN A 190 11.54 1.54 24.54
CA GLN A 190 12.77 0.81 24.83
C GLN A 190 12.64 -0.64 24.36
N VAL A 191 11.52 -1.30 24.69
CA VAL A 191 11.22 -2.66 24.20
C VAL A 191 11.22 -2.70 22.67
N MET A 192 10.75 -1.64 22.00
CA MET A 192 10.83 -1.50 20.55
C MET A 192 12.28 -1.39 20.06
N ALA A 193 13.10 -0.52 20.65
CA ALA A 193 14.51 -0.40 20.29
C ALA A 193 15.28 -1.73 20.49
N ASP A 194 15.04 -2.41 21.61
CA ASP A 194 15.68 -3.69 21.94
C ASP A 194 15.28 -4.79 20.95
N SER A 195 13.99 -4.83 20.56
CA SER A 195 13.51 -5.78 19.57
C SER A 195 14.19 -5.62 18.19
N ILE A 196 14.54 -4.39 17.79
CA ILE A 196 15.28 -4.12 16.55
C ILE A 196 16.69 -4.69 16.67
N SER A 197 17.36 -4.44 17.79
CA SER A 197 18.69 -5.00 18.07
C SER A 197 18.69 -6.52 18.10
N ILE A 198 17.66 -7.16 18.67
CA ILE A 198 17.47 -8.62 18.64
C ILE A 198 17.30 -9.11 17.19
N VAL A 199 16.51 -8.42 16.37
CA VAL A 199 16.31 -8.81 14.97
C VAL A 199 17.61 -8.68 14.16
N ILE A 200 18.42 -7.64 14.39
CA ILE A 200 19.75 -7.50 13.76
C ILE A 200 20.67 -8.65 14.19
N ALA A 201 20.74 -8.98 15.49
CA ALA A 201 21.54 -10.09 15.98
C ALA A 201 21.10 -11.42 15.34
N ARG A 202 19.79 -11.69 15.30
CA ARG A 202 19.22 -12.87 14.62
C ARG A 202 19.54 -12.91 13.14
N ALA A 203 19.61 -11.76 12.47
CA ALA A 203 20.01 -11.69 11.07
C ALA A 203 21.49 -12.08 10.85
N CYS A 204 22.33 -11.95 11.88
CA CYS A 204 23.75 -12.27 11.85
C CYS A 204 24.10 -13.66 12.43
N GLN A 205 23.11 -14.43 12.92
CA GLN A 205 23.34 -15.78 13.44
C GLN A 205 23.72 -16.78 12.34
N ASP A 206 24.54 -17.78 12.67
CA ASP A 206 24.82 -18.97 11.85
C ASP A 206 23.76 -20.09 12.09
N PRO A 207 23.77 -21.19 11.30
CA PRO A 207 22.86 -22.32 11.46
C PRO A 207 22.80 -22.93 12.87
N GLU A 208 23.90 -22.82 13.61
CA GLU A 208 24.05 -23.29 14.97
C GLU A 208 23.50 -22.29 16.02
N GLY A 209 23.07 -21.11 15.59
CA GLY A 209 22.46 -20.07 16.42
C GLY A 209 23.46 -19.10 17.04
N LYS A 210 24.75 -19.20 16.71
CA LYS A 210 25.80 -18.30 17.20
C LYS A 210 25.78 -17.00 16.38
N THR A 211 25.72 -15.88 17.07
CA THR A 211 25.72 -14.55 16.45
C THR A 211 27.13 -14.16 15.99
N ASP A 212 27.26 -13.74 14.74
CA ASP A 212 28.44 -13.04 14.25
C ASP A 212 28.42 -11.58 14.73
N GLU A 213 29.15 -11.32 15.83
CA GLU A 213 29.20 -10.01 16.48
C GLU A 213 29.88 -8.94 15.62
N GLU A 214 30.82 -9.33 14.76
CA GLU A 214 31.50 -8.41 13.84
C GLU A 214 30.52 -7.93 12.78
N SER A 215 29.80 -8.86 12.15
CA SER A 215 28.73 -8.53 11.20
C SER A 215 27.64 -7.68 11.87
N CYS A 216 27.21 -8.04 13.07
CA CYS A 216 26.20 -7.29 13.82
C CYS A 216 26.63 -5.85 14.06
N SER A 217 27.86 -5.66 14.56
CA SER A 217 28.44 -4.33 14.82
C SER A 217 28.59 -3.52 13.54
N ARG A 218 29.03 -4.16 12.45
CA ARG A 218 29.14 -3.55 11.13
C ARG A 218 27.77 -3.11 10.61
N LEU A 219 26.74 -3.93 10.70
CA LEU A 219 25.38 -3.55 10.29
C LEU A 219 24.93 -2.30 11.02
N LYS A 220 25.02 -2.29 12.35
CA LYS A 220 24.63 -1.13 13.18
C LYS A 220 25.42 0.13 12.84
N LEU A 221 26.71 0.00 12.54
CA LEU A 221 27.57 1.10 12.10
C LEU A 221 27.11 1.69 10.74
N HIS A 222 26.54 0.88 9.84
CA HIS A 222 26.12 1.35 8.52
C HIS A 222 24.66 1.79 8.46
N VAL A 223 23.88 1.65 9.55
CA VAL A 223 22.53 2.21 9.62
C VAL A 223 22.62 3.74 9.60
N ARG A 224 22.03 4.35 8.56
CA ARG A 224 21.98 5.82 8.36
C ARG A 224 20.58 6.39 8.55
N HIS A 225 19.57 5.57 8.35
CA HIS A 225 18.18 5.99 8.32
C HIS A 225 17.26 4.99 9.02
N PHE A 226 16.28 5.50 9.76
CA PHE A 226 15.24 4.73 10.42
C PHE A 226 13.88 5.34 10.12
N ALA A 227 12.93 4.51 9.69
CA ALA A 227 11.55 4.92 9.41
C ALA A 227 10.55 4.07 10.20
N ALA A 228 9.52 4.70 10.76
CA ALA A 228 8.44 3.99 11.45
C ALA A 228 7.13 4.78 11.34
N ASP A 229 6.04 4.18 11.84
CA ASP A 229 4.80 4.91 12.04
C ASP A 229 4.99 6.07 13.06
N GLN A 230 4.02 6.98 13.12
CA GLN A 230 4.07 8.12 14.02
C GLN A 230 3.57 7.80 15.44
N CYS A 231 3.42 6.52 15.81
CA CYS A 231 3.00 6.23 17.17
C CYS A 231 4.06 6.77 18.17
N THR A 232 3.60 7.22 19.33
CA THR A 232 4.47 7.89 20.32
C THR A 232 5.67 7.04 20.71
N SER A 233 5.47 5.71 20.80
CA SER A 233 6.54 4.75 21.07
C SER A 233 7.54 4.62 19.92
N ALA A 234 7.11 4.66 18.66
CA ALA A 234 8.01 4.60 17.50
C ALA A 234 8.85 5.87 17.37
N ARG A 235 8.25 7.05 17.60
CA ARG A 235 8.98 8.34 17.64
C ARG A 235 10.05 8.33 18.74
N LYS A 236 9.72 7.83 19.92
CA LYS A 236 10.69 7.72 21.03
C LYS A 236 11.75 6.65 20.76
N CYS A 237 11.38 5.52 20.15
CA CYS A 237 12.32 4.48 19.71
C CYS A 237 13.39 5.05 18.77
N GLY A 238 13.00 5.78 17.72
CA GLY A 238 13.96 6.41 16.82
C GLY A 238 14.99 7.31 17.54
N ARG A 239 14.52 8.11 18.53
CA ARG A 239 15.40 8.91 19.38
C ARG A 239 16.33 8.06 20.24
N LEU A 240 15.83 6.98 20.85
CA LEU A 240 16.64 6.05 21.65
C LEU A 240 17.72 5.36 20.80
N LEU A 241 17.42 5.02 19.54
CA LEU A 241 18.42 4.44 18.62
C LEU A 241 19.55 5.44 18.33
N VAL A 242 19.22 6.72 18.17
CA VAL A 242 20.20 7.80 17.95
C VAL A 242 21.03 8.06 19.22
N THR A 243 20.40 8.20 20.39
CA THR A 243 21.08 8.58 21.63
C THR A 243 21.76 7.42 22.36
N GLY A 244 21.31 6.19 22.13
CA GLY A 244 21.79 4.99 22.81
C GLY A 244 23.18 4.51 22.39
N GLY A 245 23.88 5.22 21.50
CA GLY A 245 25.25 4.92 21.06
C GLY A 245 25.42 3.68 20.19
N GLN A 246 24.38 2.83 20.07
CA GLN A 246 24.42 1.60 19.27
C GLN A 246 24.42 1.87 17.76
N TYR A 247 23.89 3.00 17.33
CA TYR A 247 23.79 3.40 15.92
C TYR A 247 24.46 4.76 15.72
N PRO A 248 25.80 4.84 15.83
CA PRO A 248 26.55 6.11 15.87
C PRO A 248 26.42 6.95 14.59
N ASN A 249 25.88 6.34 13.54
CA ASN A 249 25.85 6.82 12.18
C ASN A 249 24.42 7.05 11.66
N LEU A 250 23.41 6.82 12.52
CA LEU A 250 22.01 7.11 12.24
C LEU A 250 21.80 8.63 12.25
N VAL A 251 21.56 9.20 11.07
CA VAL A 251 21.45 10.65 10.85
C VAL A 251 20.02 11.10 10.56
N TRP A 252 19.17 10.18 10.11
CA TRP A 252 17.81 10.50 9.71
C TRP A 252 16.80 9.55 10.36
N VAL A 253 15.87 10.11 11.13
CA VAL A 253 14.71 9.41 11.67
C VAL A 253 13.48 10.01 10.98
N SER A 254 12.85 9.25 10.09
CA SER A 254 11.70 9.70 9.31
C SER A 254 10.41 9.03 9.78
N HIS A 255 9.31 9.59 9.31
CA HIS A 255 7.97 9.05 9.50
C HIS A 255 7.49 8.39 8.19
N ASP A 256 6.69 7.33 8.29
CA ASP A 256 6.04 6.75 7.12
C ASP A 256 5.04 7.76 6.51
N PRO A 257 5.34 8.33 5.32
CA PRO A 257 4.47 9.35 4.72
C PRO A 257 3.12 8.78 4.31
N ALA A 258 3.05 7.49 3.97
CA ALA A 258 1.78 6.85 3.67
C ALA A 258 0.91 6.86 4.92
N HIS A 259 1.44 6.49 6.08
CA HIS A 259 0.72 6.53 7.35
C HIS A 259 0.29 7.96 7.75
N GLN A 260 1.14 8.95 7.53
CA GLN A 260 0.81 10.36 7.76
C GLN A 260 -0.38 10.83 6.92
N VAL A 261 -0.34 10.57 5.60
CA VAL A 261 -1.44 10.92 4.69
C VAL A 261 -2.73 10.25 5.13
N ARG A 262 -2.64 8.97 5.52
CA ARG A 262 -3.78 8.22 6.04
C ARG A 262 -4.40 8.95 7.25
N ILE A 263 -3.62 9.18 8.30
CA ILE A 263 -4.13 9.87 9.49
C ILE A 263 -4.74 11.25 9.15
N ALA A 264 -4.07 12.02 8.30
CA ALA A 264 -4.44 13.40 8.02
C ALA A 264 -5.85 13.56 7.43
N TYR A 265 -6.29 12.63 6.57
CA TYR A 265 -7.61 12.76 5.94
C TYR A 265 -8.74 12.05 6.68
N GLN A 266 -8.43 11.12 7.58
CA GLN A 266 -9.46 10.38 8.32
C GLN A 266 -10.11 11.24 9.40
N ASP A 267 -9.31 11.87 10.26
CA ASP A 267 -9.80 12.53 11.48
C ASP A 267 -10.71 13.75 11.24
N PRO A 268 -10.52 14.56 10.18
CA PRO A 268 -11.36 15.73 9.93
C PRO A 268 -12.83 15.42 9.65
N LEU A 269 -13.14 14.24 9.08
CA LEU A 269 -14.52 13.86 8.77
C LEU A 269 -15.35 13.61 10.06
N PRO A 270 -14.95 12.71 10.98
CA PRO A 270 -15.60 12.52 12.28
C PRO A 270 -15.67 13.75 13.18
N ALA A 271 -14.78 14.74 12.98
CA ALA A 271 -14.79 15.97 13.75
C ALA A 271 -16.04 16.82 13.49
N MET A 272 -16.70 16.61 12.34
CA MET A 272 -17.95 17.27 11.98
C MET A 272 -19.14 16.35 12.32
N PRO A 273 -20.06 16.77 13.23
CA PRO A 273 -21.15 15.91 13.71
C PRO A 273 -21.99 15.27 12.60
N GLU A 274 -22.28 16.01 11.53
CA GLU A 274 -23.14 15.55 10.43
C GLU A 274 -22.51 14.44 9.59
N PHE A 275 -21.17 14.44 9.48
CA PHE A 275 -20.41 13.39 8.81
C PHE A 275 -20.18 12.19 9.74
N GLN A 276 -19.98 12.43 11.04
CA GLN A 276 -19.91 11.37 12.04
C GLN A 276 -21.23 10.60 12.15
N ASP A 277 -22.37 11.29 12.20
CA ASP A 277 -23.69 10.65 12.24
C ASP A 277 -23.96 9.78 10.99
N GLN A 278 -23.54 10.27 9.82
CA GLN A 278 -23.59 9.50 8.59
C GLN A 278 -22.70 8.25 8.67
N TRP A 279 -21.47 8.41 9.14
CA TRP A 279 -20.51 7.32 9.32
C TRP A 279 -21.05 6.25 10.26
N GLU A 280 -21.60 6.65 11.41
CA GLU A 280 -22.13 5.71 12.39
C GLU A 280 -23.30 4.91 11.85
N ARG A 281 -24.19 5.58 11.11
CA ARG A 281 -25.37 4.95 10.51
C ARG A 281 -25.00 3.94 9.41
N LEU A 282 -24.00 4.25 8.59
CA LEU A 282 -23.65 3.43 7.43
C LEU A 282 -22.63 2.35 7.76
N PHE A 283 -21.58 2.67 8.50
CA PHE A 283 -20.37 1.83 8.59
C PHE A 283 -20.05 1.32 9.98
N ALA A 284 -20.14 2.17 11.00
CA ALA A 284 -19.57 1.85 12.30
C ALA A 284 -20.53 2.26 13.42
N PRO A 285 -21.38 1.34 13.90
CA PRO A 285 -22.18 1.66 15.05
C PRO A 285 -21.29 1.86 16.29
N GLY A 286 -21.56 2.89 17.10
CA GLY A 286 -21.06 2.92 18.48
C GLY A 286 -21.41 1.62 19.22
N LYS A 287 -20.69 1.29 20.32
CA LYS A 287 -20.82 -0.01 21.03
C LYS A 287 -22.30 -0.44 21.19
N GLY A 288 -22.66 -1.57 20.56
CA GLY A 288 -24.00 -2.17 20.64
C GLY A 288 -25.05 -1.61 19.66
N LYS A 289 -24.72 -0.65 18.80
CA LYS A 289 -25.61 -0.17 17.73
C LYS A 289 -25.48 -1.05 16.48
N HIS A 290 -26.39 -0.87 15.52
CA HIS A 290 -26.36 -1.52 14.20
C HIS A 290 -26.12 -0.48 13.10
N ALA A 291 -25.50 -0.90 12.00
CA ALA A 291 -25.20 -0.03 10.86
C ALA A 291 -25.57 -0.74 9.54
N LEU A 292 -26.04 0.02 8.56
CA LEU A 292 -26.67 -0.52 7.36
C LEU A 292 -25.73 -1.43 6.55
N ILE A 293 -24.49 -0.99 6.30
CA ILE A 293 -23.54 -1.74 5.46
C ILE A 293 -23.11 -3.05 6.14
N PRO A 294 -22.69 -3.06 7.43
CA PRO A 294 -22.45 -4.31 8.15
C PRO A 294 -23.67 -5.23 8.24
N ASP A 295 -24.87 -4.70 8.48
CA ASP A 295 -26.10 -5.49 8.58
C ASP A 295 -26.38 -6.24 7.27
N ILE A 296 -26.18 -5.58 6.12
CA ILE A 296 -26.28 -6.22 4.80
C ILE A 296 -25.12 -7.21 4.60
N GLN A 297 -23.89 -6.79 4.84
CA GLN A 297 -22.71 -7.59 4.53
C GLN A 297 -22.61 -8.89 5.34
N ASN A 298 -23.14 -8.91 6.56
CA ASN A 298 -23.05 -10.05 7.46
C ASN A 298 -24.31 -10.93 7.45
N SER A 299 -25.35 -10.57 6.66
CA SER A 299 -26.60 -11.33 6.57
C SER A 299 -26.86 -11.84 5.15
N GLU A 300 -26.84 -13.15 4.96
CA GLU A 300 -27.16 -13.78 3.68
C GLU A 300 -28.59 -13.47 3.21
N VAL A 301 -29.52 -13.34 4.14
CA VAL A 301 -30.92 -12.97 3.84
C VAL A 301 -30.99 -11.54 3.28
N TRP A 302 -30.28 -10.59 3.91
CA TRP A 302 -30.28 -9.21 3.43
C TRP A 302 -29.55 -9.07 2.10
N LYS A 303 -28.45 -9.81 1.89
CA LYS A 303 -27.78 -9.88 0.57
C LYS A 303 -28.71 -10.40 -0.51
N ALA A 304 -29.39 -11.52 -0.27
CA ALA A 304 -30.31 -12.11 -1.24
C ALA A 304 -31.43 -11.13 -1.61
N ARG A 305 -32.02 -10.46 -0.61
CA ARG A 305 -33.05 -9.43 -0.83
C ARG A 305 -32.51 -8.21 -1.58
N LEU A 306 -31.29 -7.76 -1.28
CA LEU A 306 -30.65 -6.65 -2.01
C LEU A 306 -30.39 -7.03 -3.47
N MET A 307 -29.95 -8.26 -3.74
CA MET A 307 -29.73 -8.73 -5.12
C MET A 307 -31.04 -8.77 -5.90
N ALA A 308 -32.14 -9.24 -5.29
CA ALA A 308 -33.46 -9.23 -5.91
C ALA A 308 -33.96 -7.80 -6.17
N ALA A 309 -33.80 -6.89 -5.20
CA ALA A 309 -34.15 -5.48 -5.36
C ALA A 309 -33.35 -4.82 -6.49
N GLN A 310 -32.05 -5.10 -6.59
CA GLN A 310 -31.23 -4.61 -7.71
C GLN A 310 -31.71 -5.15 -9.06
N GLN A 311 -32.05 -6.43 -9.16
CA GLN A 311 -32.57 -7.01 -10.41
C GLN A 311 -33.85 -6.32 -10.86
N GLU A 312 -34.76 -6.04 -9.93
CA GLU A 312 -36.01 -5.37 -10.26
C GLU A 312 -35.78 -3.91 -10.68
N VAL A 313 -34.91 -3.18 -10.00
CA VAL A 313 -34.51 -1.82 -10.41
C VAL A 313 -33.89 -1.83 -11.82
N LEU A 314 -32.99 -2.77 -12.11
CA LEU A 314 -32.39 -2.90 -13.44
C LEU A 314 -33.41 -3.28 -14.50
N ARG A 315 -34.39 -4.12 -14.17
CA ARG A 315 -35.48 -4.50 -15.09
C ARG A 315 -36.36 -3.30 -15.45
N LEU A 316 -36.62 -2.42 -14.48
CA LEU A 316 -37.48 -1.25 -14.67
C LEU A 316 -36.77 -0.07 -15.34
N HIS A 317 -35.51 0.18 -15.00
CA HIS A 317 -34.78 1.39 -15.42
C HIS A 317 -33.62 1.12 -16.38
N GLY A 318 -33.28 -0.15 -16.66
CA GLY A 318 -32.14 -0.55 -17.49
C GLY A 318 -30.78 -0.39 -16.82
N SER A 319 -30.61 0.62 -15.96
CA SER A 319 -29.40 0.87 -15.18
C SER A 319 -29.72 1.53 -13.83
N GLN A 320 -28.76 1.52 -12.90
CA GLN A 320 -28.78 2.33 -11.68
C GLN A 320 -27.42 3.00 -11.50
N ALA A 321 -27.35 4.32 -11.57
CA ALA A 321 -26.13 5.12 -11.53
C ALA A 321 -25.05 4.64 -12.53
N GLY A 322 -25.46 4.28 -13.75
CA GLY A 322 -24.56 3.73 -14.79
C GLY A 322 -24.13 2.28 -14.58
N VAL A 323 -24.68 1.60 -13.56
CA VAL A 323 -24.45 0.17 -13.32
C VAL A 323 -25.56 -0.65 -13.96
N GLU A 324 -25.19 -1.54 -14.88
CA GLU A 324 -26.11 -2.43 -15.61
C GLU A 324 -26.17 -3.86 -15.02
N LYS A 325 -25.37 -4.14 -13.97
CA LYS A 325 -25.21 -5.47 -13.39
C LYS A 325 -25.33 -5.42 -11.86
N VAL A 326 -25.91 -6.48 -11.30
CA VAL A 326 -26.04 -6.64 -9.84
C VAL A 326 -24.66 -6.64 -9.16
N ILE A 327 -24.49 -5.75 -8.18
CA ILE A 327 -23.34 -5.70 -7.30
C ILE A 327 -23.54 -6.71 -6.17
N ARG A 328 -22.64 -7.71 -6.10
CA ARG A 328 -22.77 -8.85 -5.16
C ARG A 328 -22.15 -8.61 -3.78
N ALA A 329 -21.22 -7.67 -3.67
CA ALA A 329 -20.45 -7.46 -2.44
C ALA A 329 -20.18 -5.98 -2.22
N LEU A 330 -20.40 -5.51 -0.98
CA LEU A 330 -20.06 -4.16 -0.55
C LEU A 330 -18.56 -4.01 -0.29
N SER A 331 -17.89 -5.07 0.19
CA SER A 331 -16.44 -5.14 0.44
C SER A 331 -15.95 -4.22 1.58
N PHE A 332 -16.79 -3.99 2.59
CA PHE A 332 -16.44 -3.22 3.77
C PHE A 332 -15.59 -4.04 4.75
N SER A 333 -14.62 -3.40 5.41
CA SER A 333 -13.79 -4.02 6.43
C SER A 333 -13.33 -2.97 7.42
N GLN A 334 -14.02 -2.85 8.54
CA GLN A 334 -13.74 -1.84 9.58
C GLN A 334 -12.25 -1.68 9.96
N PRO A 335 -11.42 -2.75 10.06
CA PRO A 335 -10.00 -2.59 10.38
C PRO A 335 -9.13 -1.97 9.27
N ARG A 336 -9.67 -1.76 8.07
CA ARG A 336 -8.91 -1.25 6.93
C ARG A 336 -9.20 0.23 6.74
N PHE A 337 -8.13 0.99 6.85
CA PHE A 337 -8.08 2.43 6.70
C PHE A 337 -8.74 2.95 5.38
N ASP A 338 -8.57 2.23 4.26
CA ASP A 338 -9.12 2.60 2.94
C ASP A 338 -10.57 2.13 2.66
N SER A 339 -11.23 1.50 3.63
CA SER A 339 -12.40 0.64 3.32
C SER A 339 -13.73 1.36 3.18
N SER A 340 -13.79 2.69 3.26
CA SER A 340 -15.05 3.44 3.23
C SER A 340 -15.45 3.90 1.82
N ALA A 341 -14.50 4.38 1.02
CA ALA A 341 -14.79 4.97 -0.29
C ALA A 341 -15.50 3.99 -1.24
N THR A 342 -14.97 2.76 -1.39
CA THR A 342 -15.55 1.77 -2.31
C THR A 342 -16.94 1.29 -1.87
N PRO A 343 -17.18 0.88 -0.61
CA PRO A 343 -18.52 0.56 -0.15
C PRO A 343 -19.50 1.74 -0.20
N MET A 344 -19.03 2.97 0.06
CA MET A 344 -19.86 4.16 -0.04
C MET A 344 -20.27 4.43 -1.49
N LEU A 345 -19.34 4.34 -2.44
CA LEU A 345 -19.66 4.43 -3.87
C LEU A 345 -20.69 3.38 -4.28
N LYS A 346 -20.50 2.12 -3.87
CA LYS A 346 -21.45 1.03 -4.14
C LYS A 346 -22.82 1.31 -3.53
N TYR A 347 -22.87 1.82 -2.29
CA TYR A 347 -24.11 2.23 -1.64
C TYR A 347 -24.83 3.31 -2.45
N LEU A 348 -24.11 4.34 -2.90
CA LEU A 348 -24.67 5.42 -3.72
C LEU A 348 -25.17 4.90 -5.08
N CYS A 349 -24.40 4.04 -5.75
CA CYS A 349 -24.83 3.45 -7.02
C CYS A 349 -26.07 2.56 -6.88
N MET A 350 -26.29 1.99 -5.69
CA MET A 350 -27.43 1.12 -5.40
C MET A 350 -28.55 1.82 -4.64
N ILE A 351 -28.59 3.15 -4.60
CA ILE A 351 -29.46 3.85 -3.64
C ILE A 351 -30.94 3.47 -3.78
N ARG A 352 -31.44 3.29 -5.01
CA ARG A 352 -32.81 2.80 -5.27
C ARG A 352 -33.05 1.41 -4.70
N ALA A 353 -32.15 0.47 -4.99
CA ALA A 353 -32.25 -0.90 -4.48
C ALA A 353 -32.09 -0.97 -2.96
N MET A 354 -31.25 -0.11 -2.38
CA MET A 354 -31.09 0.04 -0.92
C MET A 354 -32.37 0.57 -0.28
N ALA A 355 -33.03 1.54 -0.91
CA ALA A 355 -34.30 2.08 -0.43
C ALA A 355 -35.41 1.03 -0.47
N VAL A 356 -35.52 0.27 -1.57
CA VAL A 356 -36.45 -0.86 -1.69
C VAL A 356 -36.17 -1.93 -0.64
N LEU A 357 -34.90 -2.30 -0.42
CA LEU A 357 -34.51 -3.24 0.64
C LEU A 357 -34.97 -2.75 2.01
N CYS A 358 -34.67 -1.50 2.37
CA CYS A 358 -35.07 -0.93 3.66
C CYS A 358 -36.60 -0.88 3.80
N ALA A 359 -37.32 -0.52 2.76
CA ALA A 359 -38.78 -0.53 2.71
C ALA A 359 -39.36 -1.94 2.94
N MET A 360 -38.82 -2.96 2.27
CA MET A 360 -39.19 -4.37 2.49
C MET A 360 -38.95 -4.80 3.93
N GLN A 361 -37.79 -4.45 4.51
CA GLN A 361 -37.46 -4.80 5.89
C GLN A 361 -38.33 -4.08 6.91
N ALA A 362 -38.72 -2.83 6.64
CA ALA A 362 -39.61 -2.04 7.48
C ALA A 362 -41.05 -2.56 7.47
N ALA A 363 -41.54 -3.06 6.33
CA ALA A 363 -42.89 -3.57 6.18
C ALA A 363 -43.08 -5.05 6.56
N ASP A 364 -42.01 -5.86 6.60
CA ASP A 364 -42.10 -7.30 6.89
C ASP A 364 -42.47 -7.55 8.36
N GLU A 365 -43.76 -7.85 8.63
CA GLU A 365 -44.28 -8.08 9.99
C GLU A 365 -43.64 -9.26 10.72
N ARG A 366 -42.97 -10.16 9.99
CA ARG A 366 -42.20 -11.27 10.58
C ARG A 366 -40.90 -10.80 11.24
N ASN A 367 -40.42 -9.60 10.89
CA ASN A 367 -39.25 -9.00 11.53
C ASN A 367 -39.62 -8.44 12.91
N THR A 368 -38.64 -8.42 13.81
CA THR A 368 -38.81 -7.76 15.12
C THR A 368 -39.05 -6.25 14.94
N ILE A 369 -39.65 -5.63 15.96
CA ILE A 369 -39.93 -4.19 15.95
C ILE A 369 -38.62 -3.40 15.76
N GLU A 370 -37.54 -3.83 16.40
CA GLU A 370 -36.22 -3.20 16.32
C GLU A 370 -35.67 -3.21 14.89
N ILE A 371 -35.78 -4.34 14.18
CA ILE A 371 -35.33 -4.45 12.79
C ILE A 371 -36.16 -3.55 11.88
N ARG A 372 -37.49 -3.54 12.05
CA ARG A 372 -38.40 -2.70 11.25
C ARG A 372 -38.11 -1.22 11.48
N SER A 373 -38.03 -0.78 12.74
CA SER A 373 -37.73 0.61 13.10
C SER A 373 -36.34 1.05 12.61
N ARG A 374 -35.34 0.16 12.63
CA ARG A 374 -34.00 0.45 12.10
C ARG A 374 -34.02 0.61 10.59
N ALA A 375 -34.68 -0.29 9.87
CA ALA A 375 -34.80 -0.21 8.42
C ALA A 375 -35.56 1.04 7.98
N GLU A 376 -36.64 1.39 8.70
CA GLU A 376 -37.38 2.63 8.47
C GLU A 376 -36.51 3.86 8.73
N ARG A 377 -35.75 3.89 9.83
CA ARG A 377 -34.81 4.98 10.11
C ARG A 377 -33.75 5.09 9.02
N ALA A 378 -33.22 3.97 8.52
CA ALA A 378 -32.27 3.98 7.41
C ALA A 378 -32.89 4.58 6.14
N LEU A 379 -34.14 4.21 5.82
CA LEU A 379 -34.91 4.73 4.70
C LEU A 379 -35.18 6.25 4.83
N GLN A 380 -35.64 6.72 6.00
CA GLN A 380 -35.87 8.14 6.27
C GLN A 380 -34.60 9.00 6.14
N ASN A 381 -33.43 8.39 6.36
CA ASN A 381 -32.12 9.02 6.17
C ASN A 381 -31.58 8.93 4.73
N MET A 382 -32.36 8.45 3.77
CA MET A 382 -32.08 8.53 2.33
C MET A 382 -32.69 9.79 1.71
N ASN A 383 -32.52 10.93 2.40
CA ASN A 383 -32.93 12.24 1.90
C ASN A 383 -31.78 12.95 1.15
N ALA A 384 -32.12 14.00 0.41
CA ALA A 384 -31.20 14.75 -0.45
C ALA A 384 -29.91 15.16 0.26
N ALA A 385 -30.03 15.79 1.44
CA ALA A 385 -28.90 16.28 2.21
C ALA A 385 -27.98 15.15 2.68
N ALA A 386 -28.56 14.06 3.19
CA ALA A 386 -27.79 12.90 3.63
C ALA A 386 -27.07 12.19 2.48
N LEU A 387 -27.71 12.07 1.31
CA LEU A 387 -27.13 11.47 0.12
C LEU A 387 -26.06 12.35 -0.50
N MET A 388 -26.26 13.67 -0.53
CA MET A 388 -25.24 14.62 -0.99
C MET A 388 -23.99 14.54 -0.11
N ARG A 389 -24.13 14.49 1.23
CA ARG A 389 -23.00 14.26 2.11
C ARG A 389 -22.28 12.96 1.80
N CYS A 390 -23.02 11.86 1.52
CA CYS A 390 -22.41 10.58 1.15
C CYS A 390 -21.60 10.73 -0.16
N GLY A 391 -22.16 11.42 -1.16
CA GLY A 391 -21.48 11.72 -2.42
C GLY A 391 -20.16 12.45 -2.19
N LEU A 392 -20.20 13.55 -1.44
CA LEU A 392 -19.02 14.35 -1.15
C LEU A 392 -17.98 13.57 -0.34
N THR A 393 -18.39 12.82 0.68
CA THR A 393 -17.48 11.97 1.44
C THR A 393 -16.83 10.91 0.55
N CYS A 394 -17.59 10.31 -0.37
CA CYS A 394 -17.07 9.35 -1.34
C CYS A 394 -16.04 9.99 -2.27
N ASP A 395 -16.32 11.18 -2.80
CA ASP A 395 -15.40 11.90 -3.69
C ASP A 395 -14.13 12.35 -2.95
N TYR A 396 -14.29 12.94 -1.77
CA TYR A 396 -13.19 13.35 -0.91
C TYR A 396 -12.27 12.18 -0.60
N THR A 397 -12.83 11.08 -0.09
CA THR A 397 -12.03 9.88 0.24
C THR A 397 -11.40 9.25 -1.00
N SER A 398 -12.05 9.30 -2.16
CA SER A 398 -11.50 8.80 -3.42
C SER A 398 -10.31 9.63 -3.91
N GLU A 399 -10.38 10.96 -3.81
CA GLU A 399 -9.26 11.86 -4.15
C GLU A 399 -8.09 11.66 -3.18
N CYS A 400 -8.34 11.57 -1.87
CA CYS A 400 -7.31 11.28 -0.87
C CYS A 400 -6.64 9.91 -1.09
N LEU A 401 -7.42 8.87 -1.39
CA LEU A 401 -6.87 7.55 -1.73
C LEU A 401 -6.08 7.57 -3.04
N GLY A 402 -6.53 8.35 -4.02
CA GLY A 402 -5.78 8.57 -5.26
C GLY A 402 -4.42 9.21 -5.01
N PHE A 403 -4.37 10.24 -4.16
CA PHE A 403 -3.13 10.90 -3.75
C PHE A 403 -2.19 9.93 -3.00
N LEU A 404 -2.71 9.19 -2.02
CA LEU A 404 -1.96 8.19 -1.27
C LEU A 404 -1.35 7.13 -2.19
N ARG A 405 -2.16 6.49 -3.04
CA ARG A 405 -1.75 5.35 -3.88
C ARG A 405 -0.89 5.73 -5.08
N ARG A 406 -0.96 6.98 -5.56
CA ARG A 406 -0.11 7.44 -6.65
C ARG A 406 1.27 7.87 -6.18
N ASN A 407 1.37 8.40 -4.96
CA ASN A 407 2.59 9.08 -4.51
C ASN A 407 3.35 8.38 -3.38
N PHE A 408 2.66 7.65 -2.49
CA PHE A 408 3.28 7.13 -1.26
C PHE A 408 3.11 5.62 -1.07
N ASP A 409 1.92 5.07 -1.36
CA ASP A 409 1.63 3.64 -1.27
C ASP A 409 2.04 2.90 -2.56
N ILE A 410 3.29 3.11 -2.97
CA ILE A 410 3.95 2.50 -4.12
C ILE A 410 5.28 1.87 -3.68
N GLU A 411 5.84 0.99 -4.51
CA GLU A 411 7.04 0.21 -4.15
C GLU A 411 8.28 1.07 -3.88
N ASP A 412 8.43 2.20 -4.60
CA ASP A 412 9.61 3.07 -4.49
C ASP A 412 9.26 4.57 -4.68
N PRO A 413 8.57 5.20 -3.71
CA PRO A 413 8.11 6.58 -3.82
C PRO A 413 9.28 7.56 -3.90
N ASP A 414 9.18 8.57 -4.77
CA ASP A 414 10.20 9.62 -4.90
C ASP A 414 9.94 10.76 -3.90
N VAL A 415 10.62 10.68 -2.75
CA VAL A 415 10.50 11.66 -1.65
C VAL A 415 10.87 13.07 -2.10
N SER A 416 11.71 13.25 -3.14
CA SER A 416 12.04 14.58 -3.66
C SER A 416 10.85 15.28 -4.33
N CYS A 417 9.82 14.53 -4.71
CA CYS A 417 8.61 15.08 -5.30
C CYS A 417 7.57 15.51 -4.25
N THR A 418 7.73 15.14 -2.97
CA THR A 418 6.72 15.33 -1.91
C THR A 418 6.18 16.77 -1.84
N PRO A 419 7.01 17.84 -1.80
CA PRO A 419 6.48 19.21 -1.73
C PRO A 419 5.61 19.59 -2.94
N ARG A 420 6.05 19.22 -4.15
CA ARG A 420 5.32 19.51 -5.38
C ARG A 420 3.98 18.78 -5.42
N VAL A 421 3.98 17.47 -5.14
CA VAL A 421 2.74 16.67 -5.20
C VAL A 421 1.75 17.12 -4.12
N LEU A 422 2.23 17.57 -2.97
CA LEU A 422 1.41 18.17 -1.92
C LEU A 422 0.78 19.50 -2.38
N GLU A 423 1.56 20.38 -3.02
CA GLU A 423 1.05 21.65 -3.57
C GLU A 423 -0.02 21.42 -4.64
N GLU A 424 0.26 20.52 -5.59
CA GLU A 424 -0.69 20.14 -6.65
C GLU A 424 -1.98 19.56 -6.05
N PHE A 425 -1.85 18.68 -5.05
CA PHE A 425 -3.00 18.11 -4.34
C PHE A 425 -3.80 19.16 -3.57
N THR A 426 -3.12 20.08 -2.87
CA THR A 426 -3.73 21.19 -2.13
C THR A 426 -4.58 22.07 -3.05
N LYS A 427 -4.00 22.46 -4.20
CA LYS A 427 -4.71 23.24 -5.21
C LYS A 427 -5.93 22.50 -5.74
N ARG A 428 -5.79 21.21 -6.03
CA ARG A 428 -6.89 20.36 -6.53
C ARG A 428 -8.02 20.23 -5.49
N GLN A 429 -7.70 19.99 -4.24
CA GLN A 429 -8.68 19.82 -3.16
C GLN A 429 -9.46 21.10 -2.89
N ARG A 430 -8.79 22.26 -2.85
CA ARG A 430 -9.46 23.56 -2.73
C ARG A 430 -10.38 23.83 -3.90
N SER A 431 -9.91 23.64 -5.12
CA SER A 431 -10.73 23.81 -6.32
C SER A 431 -11.98 22.93 -6.28
N LEU A 432 -11.85 21.64 -5.94
CA LEU A 432 -13.00 20.74 -5.92
C LEU A 432 -13.99 21.07 -4.79
N PHE A 433 -13.52 21.17 -3.55
CA PHE A 433 -14.39 21.13 -2.37
C PHE A 433 -14.60 22.49 -1.69
N VAL A 434 -13.66 23.43 -1.84
CA VAL A 434 -13.78 24.78 -1.26
C VAL A 434 -14.43 25.73 -2.27
N ASP A 435 -13.93 25.73 -3.51
CA ASP A 435 -14.49 26.56 -4.59
C ASP A 435 -15.74 25.92 -5.22
N GLY A 436 -16.02 24.65 -4.90
CA GLY A 436 -17.25 23.95 -5.27
C GLY A 436 -17.28 23.37 -6.70
N TYR A 437 -16.13 23.30 -7.39
CA TYR A 437 -16.08 22.70 -8.73
C TYR A 437 -16.42 21.20 -8.75
N ILE A 438 -16.47 20.52 -7.61
CA ILE A 438 -16.97 19.14 -7.51
C ILE A 438 -18.43 18.99 -7.96
N LEU A 439 -19.21 20.07 -7.92
CA LEU A 439 -20.61 20.11 -8.37
C LEU A 439 -20.76 20.58 -9.82
N SER A 440 -19.67 21.04 -10.46
CA SER A 440 -19.70 21.54 -11.84
C SER A 440 -19.70 20.39 -12.84
N ASP A 441 -20.19 20.61 -14.06
CA ASP A 441 -20.06 19.61 -15.13
C ASP A 441 -18.59 19.28 -15.38
N SER A 442 -18.29 18.00 -15.57
CA SER A 442 -16.92 17.46 -15.66
C SER A 442 -16.07 18.07 -16.80
N SER A 443 -16.69 18.78 -17.74
CA SER A 443 -16.02 19.56 -18.79
C SER A 443 -15.40 20.88 -18.30
N GLN A 444 -15.74 21.34 -17.09
CA GLN A 444 -15.25 22.59 -16.49
C GLN A 444 -14.21 22.37 -15.39
N VAL A 445 -13.95 21.12 -15.00
CA VAL A 445 -12.89 20.80 -14.03
C VAL A 445 -11.54 20.98 -14.71
N PRO A 446 -10.61 21.80 -14.16
CA PRO A 446 -9.27 21.92 -14.73
C PRO A 446 -8.60 20.54 -14.72
N SER A 447 -8.36 19.98 -15.90
CA SER A 447 -7.53 18.79 -16.06
C SER A 447 -6.16 19.08 -15.45
N SER A 448 -5.75 18.26 -14.49
CA SER A 448 -4.42 18.37 -13.88
C SER A 448 -3.36 18.35 -14.98
N VAL A 449 -2.46 19.34 -14.93
CA VAL A 449 -1.37 19.53 -15.89
C VAL A 449 -0.34 18.42 -15.70
N ASP A 450 -0.47 17.33 -16.47
CA ASP A 450 0.66 16.57 -17.00
C ASP A 450 0.14 15.73 -18.19
N GLY A 451 0.43 16.21 -19.40
CA GLY A 451 -0.05 15.68 -20.67
C GLY A 451 0.58 14.33 -21.03
N SER A 452 0.03 13.26 -20.48
CA SER A 452 0.22 11.90 -20.99
C SER A 452 -1.10 11.14 -21.00
N GLU A 453 -2.09 11.72 -21.70
CA GLU A 453 -3.28 10.98 -22.09
C GLU A 453 -2.95 10.14 -23.34
N ALA A 454 -2.97 8.82 -23.17
CA ALA A 454 -2.97 7.90 -24.30
C ALA A 454 -4.22 8.14 -25.17
N PRO A 455 -4.14 8.03 -26.50
CA PRO A 455 -5.26 8.32 -27.39
C PRO A 455 -6.35 7.25 -27.23
N GLY A 456 -7.45 7.66 -26.59
CA GLY A 456 -8.61 6.82 -26.34
C GLY A 456 -9.56 7.51 -25.37
N SER A 457 -10.25 8.53 -25.88
CA SER A 457 -11.29 9.33 -25.20
C SER A 457 -12.13 8.49 -24.22
N GLN A 458 -11.80 8.54 -22.93
CA GLN A 458 -12.74 8.19 -21.89
C GLN A 458 -13.57 9.45 -21.65
N ALA A 459 -14.89 9.32 -21.75
CA ALA A 459 -15.82 10.36 -21.33
C ALA A 459 -15.42 10.88 -19.93
N PRO A 460 -15.66 12.16 -19.62
CA PRO A 460 -15.29 12.74 -18.33
C PRO A 460 -15.79 11.84 -17.19
N ARG A 461 -14.90 11.40 -16.30
CA ARG A 461 -15.29 10.57 -15.17
C ARG A 461 -16.25 11.38 -14.29
N ARG A 462 -17.50 10.93 -14.19
CA ARG A 462 -18.49 11.51 -13.26
C ARG A 462 -18.06 11.24 -11.82
N CYS A 463 -18.21 12.24 -10.95
CA CYS A 463 -17.98 12.08 -9.51
C CYS A 463 -19.16 11.37 -8.85
N ALA A 464 -18.96 10.78 -7.67
CA ALA A 464 -20.02 10.13 -6.91
C ALA A 464 -21.15 11.11 -6.56
N THR A 465 -20.81 12.37 -6.27
CA THR A 465 -21.78 13.43 -6.01
C THR A 465 -22.68 13.71 -7.23
N GLN A 466 -22.11 13.75 -8.44
CA GLN A 466 -22.87 13.90 -9.69
C GLN A 466 -23.78 12.70 -9.94
N LEU A 467 -23.26 11.47 -9.76
CA LEU A 467 -24.07 10.25 -9.93
C LEU A 467 -25.28 10.25 -9.00
N VAL A 468 -25.07 10.64 -7.74
CA VAL A 468 -26.16 10.83 -6.78
C VAL A 468 -27.11 11.90 -7.30
N TYR A 469 -26.60 13.06 -7.71
CA TYR A 469 -27.44 14.17 -8.17
C TYR A 469 -28.36 13.79 -9.34
N GLU A 470 -27.86 13.02 -10.30
CA GLU A 470 -28.63 12.49 -11.44
C GLU A 470 -29.69 11.49 -10.97
N GLU A 471 -29.32 10.55 -10.10
CA GLU A 471 -30.25 9.54 -9.56
C GLU A 471 -31.37 10.16 -8.71
N ILE A 472 -31.07 11.24 -7.99
CA ILE A 472 -32.00 11.91 -7.08
C ILE A 472 -32.90 12.95 -7.78
N GLN A 473 -32.69 13.23 -9.07
CA GLN A 473 -33.49 14.24 -9.78
C GLN A 473 -34.93 13.82 -10.04
N THR A 474 -35.20 12.52 -10.12
CA THR A 474 -36.53 11.98 -10.39
C THR A 474 -37.09 11.34 -9.11
N PRO A 475 -37.98 12.03 -8.37
CA PRO A 475 -38.52 11.48 -7.13
C PRO A 475 -39.43 10.30 -7.43
N GLU A 476 -39.15 9.15 -6.81
CA GLU A 476 -39.92 7.93 -6.98
C GLU A 476 -40.60 7.53 -5.65
N PRO A 477 -41.92 7.29 -5.64
CA PRO A 477 -42.61 6.85 -4.43
C PRO A 477 -42.33 5.36 -4.18
N ILE A 478 -41.85 5.05 -2.98
CA ILE A 478 -41.68 3.70 -2.46
C ILE A 478 -42.75 3.47 -1.41
N PHE A 479 -43.72 2.61 -1.73
CA PHE A 479 -44.79 2.23 -0.82
C PHE A 479 -44.34 1.08 0.09
N TYR A 480 -44.59 1.20 1.39
CA TYR A 480 -44.24 0.18 2.38
C TYR A 480 -45.26 0.17 3.53
N GLY A 481 -46.00 -0.93 3.66
CA GLY A 481 -47.19 -0.97 4.51
C GLY A 481 -48.18 0.13 4.11
N ASN A 482 -48.58 0.97 5.07
CA ASN A 482 -49.47 2.11 4.85
C ASN A 482 -48.72 3.45 4.70
N ARG A 483 -47.41 3.42 4.42
CA ARG A 483 -46.55 4.61 4.31
C ARG A 483 -45.97 4.73 2.91
N VAL A 484 -45.62 5.95 2.55
CA VAL A 484 -44.89 6.27 1.31
C VAL A 484 -43.61 7.00 1.67
N HIS A 485 -42.50 6.54 1.10
CA HIS A 485 -41.23 7.26 1.13
C HIS A 485 -40.93 7.76 -0.27
N TYR A 486 -40.72 9.06 -0.42
CA TYR A 486 -40.19 9.60 -1.67
C TYR A 486 -38.69 9.53 -1.58
N LEU A 487 -38.12 8.62 -2.38
CA LEU A 487 -36.69 8.65 -2.57
C LEU A 487 -36.39 10.01 -3.21
N CYS A 488 -35.50 10.77 -2.57
CA CYS A 488 -34.83 11.89 -3.21
C CYS A 488 -35.71 13.10 -3.58
N THR A 489 -36.01 13.95 -2.60
CA THR A 489 -36.46 15.32 -2.87
C THR A 489 -35.27 16.19 -3.32
N LYS A 490 -35.50 17.25 -4.10
CA LYS A 490 -34.41 18.17 -4.51
C LYS A 490 -33.81 18.85 -3.27
N ALA A 491 -32.49 18.77 -3.10
CA ALA A 491 -31.81 19.49 -2.02
C ALA A 491 -32.01 21.01 -2.20
N GLY A 492 -32.35 21.72 -1.12
CA GLY A 492 -32.43 23.17 -1.15
C GLY A 492 -31.06 23.77 -1.42
N ILE A 493 -31.01 24.92 -2.12
CA ILE A 493 -29.76 25.66 -2.34
C ILE A 493 -29.07 25.98 -1.01
N SER A 494 -29.87 26.27 0.03
CA SER A 494 -29.35 26.50 1.40
C SER A 494 -28.67 25.25 1.96
N ASP A 495 -29.28 24.07 1.82
CA ASP A 495 -28.72 22.80 2.30
C ASP A 495 -27.41 22.48 1.57
N VAL A 496 -27.39 22.67 0.25
CA VAL A 496 -26.18 22.49 -0.58
C VAL A 496 -25.07 23.40 -0.10
N LYS A 497 -25.34 24.70 0.11
CA LYS A 497 -24.35 25.67 0.61
C LYS A 497 -23.82 25.29 2.00
N GLN A 498 -24.70 24.87 2.91
CA GLN A 498 -24.30 24.44 4.24
C GLN A 498 -23.40 23.20 4.18
N ILE A 499 -23.80 22.18 3.42
CA ILE A 499 -23.04 20.93 3.27
C ILE A 499 -21.66 21.19 2.66
N MET A 500 -21.59 22.00 1.60
CA MET A 500 -20.32 22.41 0.99
C MET A 500 -19.46 23.22 1.96
N GLY A 501 -20.07 24.11 2.74
CA GLY A 501 -19.39 24.84 3.80
C GLY A 501 -18.75 23.90 4.82
N THR A 502 -19.49 22.91 5.33
CA THR A 502 -18.94 21.92 6.27
C THR A 502 -17.81 21.10 5.62
N MET A 503 -17.97 20.69 4.35
CA MET A 503 -16.93 19.95 3.63
C MET A 503 -15.66 20.79 3.41
N ALA A 504 -15.80 22.09 3.14
CA ALA A 504 -14.66 22.99 3.03
C ALA A 504 -13.83 23.04 4.33
N HIS A 505 -14.49 23.04 5.50
CA HIS A 505 -13.79 22.96 6.80
C HIS A 505 -13.05 21.63 6.96
N VAL A 506 -13.66 20.50 6.56
CA VAL A 506 -13.00 19.18 6.58
C VAL A 506 -11.75 19.20 5.71
N VAL A 507 -11.85 19.74 4.50
CA VAL A 507 -10.75 19.79 3.53
C VAL A 507 -9.62 20.69 4.02
N GLU A 508 -9.91 21.90 4.51
CA GLU A 508 -8.87 22.79 5.03
C GLU A 508 -8.18 22.20 6.27
N ALA A 509 -8.93 21.56 7.18
CA ALA A 509 -8.33 20.87 8.32
C ALA A 509 -7.42 19.71 7.90
N MET A 510 -7.82 18.94 6.89
CA MET A 510 -6.99 17.87 6.30
C MET A 510 -5.72 18.43 5.64
N LEU A 511 -5.85 19.50 4.86
CA LEU A 511 -4.72 20.12 4.15
C LEU A 511 -3.71 20.74 5.11
N GLU A 512 -4.17 21.42 6.16
CA GLU A 512 -3.29 21.97 7.19
C GLU A 512 -2.52 20.86 7.91
N ARG A 513 -3.20 19.75 8.23
CA ARG A 513 -2.53 18.59 8.84
C ARG A 513 -1.54 17.92 7.89
N LEU A 514 -1.90 17.70 6.63
CA LEU A 514 -0.96 17.18 5.62
C LEU A 514 0.28 18.05 5.48
N ARG A 515 0.09 19.38 5.50
CA ARG A 515 1.18 20.34 5.43
C ARG A 515 2.11 20.16 6.60
N VAL A 516 1.61 20.11 7.83
CA VAL A 516 2.43 19.88 9.02
C VAL A 516 3.14 18.52 8.93
N ASP A 517 2.38 17.44 8.75
CA ASP A 517 2.93 16.08 8.83
C ASP A 517 3.99 15.80 7.73
N LEU A 518 3.75 16.23 6.48
CA LEU A 518 4.67 16.00 5.38
C LEU A 518 5.83 17.00 5.31
N THR A 519 5.79 18.09 6.08
CA THR A 519 6.88 19.09 6.11
C THR A 519 7.63 19.15 7.44
N GLU A 520 7.20 18.42 8.48
CA GLU A 520 7.89 18.30 9.77
C GLU A 520 9.30 17.69 9.61
N ASP A 521 9.47 16.75 8.67
CA ASP A 521 10.77 16.13 8.37
C ASP A 521 11.62 17.04 7.48
N GLU A 522 12.48 17.83 8.13
CA GLU A 522 13.35 18.79 7.44
C GLU A 522 14.29 18.14 6.41
N ILE A 523 14.75 16.89 6.65
CA ILE A 523 15.58 16.16 5.70
C ILE A 523 14.73 15.78 4.49
N ALA A 524 13.54 15.22 4.70
CA ALA A 524 12.63 14.87 3.61
C ALA A 524 12.25 16.08 2.75
N VAL A 525 11.97 17.24 3.37
CA VAL A 525 11.73 18.49 2.65
C VAL A 525 12.96 18.91 1.86
N ALA A 526 14.14 18.88 2.47
CA ALA A 526 15.38 19.28 1.81
C ALA A 526 15.77 18.32 0.66
N LEU A 527 15.29 17.07 0.64
CA LEU A 527 15.45 16.16 -0.51
C LEU A 527 14.78 16.67 -1.79
N GLN A 528 13.94 17.71 -1.75
CA GLN A 528 13.42 18.36 -2.95
C GLN A 528 14.50 18.88 -3.90
N VAL A 529 15.73 19.06 -3.41
CA VAL A 529 16.90 19.41 -4.25
C VAL A 529 17.22 18.33 -5.28
N PHE A 530 16.76 17.11 -5.09
CA PHE A 530 16.86 16.04 -6.08
C PHE A 530 15.73 16.11 -7.12
N ASN A 531 14.76 17.01 -7.02
CA ASN A 531 13.73 17.14 -8.05
C ASN A 531 14.26 17.97 -9.23
N LEU A 532 14.65 17.29 -10.31
CA LEU A 532 15.26 17.94 -11.49
C LEU A 532 14.35 18.99 -12.16
N ARG A 533 13.02 18.87 -12.04
CA ARG A 533 12.07 19.82 -12.62
C ARG A 533 12.17 21.19 -11.94
N LEU A 534 12.35 21.22 -10.62
CA LEU A 534 12.43 22.46 -9.85
C LEU A 534 13.65 23.32 -10.23
N TRP A 535 14.75 22.70 -10.69
CA TRP A 535 15.95 23.43 -11.10
C TRP A 535 15.78 24.21 -12.42
N GLN A 536 14.74 23.90 -13.22
CA GLN A 536 14.40 24.67 -14.42
C GLN A 536 13.62 25.94 -14.09
N GLU A 537 12.97 25.99 -12.93
CA GLU A 537 12.19 27.15 -12.49
C GLU A 537 13.14 28.23 -11.98
N THR A 538 13.44 29.23 -12.82
CA THR A 538 14.42 30.29 -12.53
C THR A 538 14.14 31.00 -11.19
N ASN A 539 12.87 31.17 -10.83
CA ASN A 539 12.44 31.77 -9.58
C ASN A 539 12.73 30.91 -8.32
N ARG A 540 12.99 29.62 -8.46
CA ARG A 540 13.24 28.70 -7.33
C ARG A 540 14.71 28.31 -7.17
N GLN A 541 15.59 28.73 -8.07
CA GLN A 541 17.00 28.29 -8.06
C GLN A 541 17.73 28.67 -6.77
N GLN A 542 17.52 29.89 -6.26
CA GLN A 542 18.18 30.34 -5.03
C GLN A 542 17.68 29.55 -3.80
N GLU A 543 16.38 29.32 -3.70
CA GLU A 543 15.73 28.49 -2.67
C GLU A 543 16.29 27.06 -2.67
N LEU A 544 16.48 26.46 -3.85
CA LEU A 544 17.06 25.13 -3.99
C LEU A 544 18.53 25.08 -3.60
N VAL A 545 19.33 26.11 -3.92
CA VAL A 545 20.73 26.18 -3.49
C VAL A 545 20.81 26.28 -1.96
N GLU A 546 19.96 27.10 -1.33
CA GLU A 546 19.87 27.20 0.13
C GLU A 546 19.43 25.88 0.76
N SER A 547 18.40 25.24 0.21
CA SER A 547 17.96 23.90 0.61
C SER A 547 19.08 22.87 0.48
N THR A 548 19.91 22.97 -0.57
CA THR A 548 21.04 22.06 -0.78
C THR A 548 22.12 22.27 0.26
N ARG A 549 22.42 23.53 0.63
CA ARG A 549 23.35 23.83 1.74
C ARG A 549 22.83 23.25 3.05
N LYS A 550 21.55 23.51 3.37
CA LYS A 550 20.90 22.96 4.57
C LYS A 550 20.98 21.42 4.59
N LEU A 551 20.71 20.76 3.46
CA LEU A 551 20.84 19.31 3.35
C LEU A 551 22.29 18.84 3.58
N CYS A 552 23.27 19.53 2.98
CA CYS A 552 24.68 19.22 3.19
C CYS A 552 25.06 19.35 4.67
N ASP A 553 24.60 20.39 5.35
CA ASP A 553 24.87 20.59 6.78
C ASP A 553 24.22 19.49 7.64
N MET A 554 22.95 19.15 7.39
CA MET A 554 22.23 18.08 8.08
C MET A 554 22.90 16.71 7.90
N LEU A 555 23.38 16.43 6.69
CA LEU A 555 24.06 15.18 6.34
C LEU A 555 25.58 15.21 6.57
N LYS A 556 26.12 16.31 7.09
CA LYS A 556 27.56 16.52 7.33
C LYS A 556 28.42 16.31 6.06
N LEU A 557 27.91 16.74 4.91
CA LEU A 557 28.59 16.72 3.62
C LEU A 557 29.48 17.96 3.44
N SER A 558 30.46 17.89 2.54
CA SER A 558 31.35 19.04 2.31
C SER A 558 30.59 20.24 1.73
N PRO A 559 30.88 21.49 2.13
CA PRO A 559 30.19 22.68 1.63
C PRO A 559 30.26 22.86 0.10
N GLY A 560 31.33 22.37 -0.54
CA GLY A 560 31.49 22.38 -2.00
C GLY A 560 30.50 21.48 -2.74
N THR A 561 29.89 20.51 -2.05
CA THR A 561 28.91 19.56 -2.61
C THR A 561 27.67 20.29 -3.13
N ALA A 562 27.22 21.35 -2.44
CA ALA A 562 26.00 22.07 -2.83
C ALA A 562 26.12 22.75 -4.20
N VAL A 563 27.29 23.32 -4.51
CA VAL A 563 27.55 23.96 -5.81
C VAL A 563 27.61 22.93 -6.94
N LEU A 564 28.22 21.76 -6.66
CA LEU A 564 28.26 20.65 -7.61
C LEU A 564 26.85 20.13 -7.91
N PHE A 565 26.00 20.04 -6.89
CA PHE A 565 24.62 19.58 -7.01
C PHE A 565 23.81 20.36 -8.06
N GLY A 566 23.78 21.69 -7.95
CA GLY A 566 23.08 22.54 -8.91
C GLY A 566 23.68 22.49 -10.32
N ARG A 567 25.00 22.28 -10.45
CA ARG A 567 25.65 22.05 -11.75
C ARG A 567 25.24 20.72 -12.37
N PHE A 568 25.18 19.65 -11.58
CA PHE A 568 24.74 18.34 -12.05
C PHE A 568 23.26 18.34 -12.43
N ALA A 569 22.39 18.91 -11.61
CA ALA A 569 20.95 18.98 -11.89
C ALA A 569 20.65 19.63 -13.26
N ARG A 570 21.33 20.73 -13.59
CA ARG A 570 21.20 21.41 -14.89
C ARG A 570 21.68 20.57 -16.08
N LYS A 571 22.66 19.69 -15.89
CA LYS A 571 23.14 18.77 -16.94
C LYS A 571 22.25 17.52 -17.05
N LEU A 572 21.76 17.02 -15.92
CA LEU A 572 20.94 15.82 -15.85
C LEU A 572 19.55 16.02 -16.44
N HIS A 573 18.95 17.20 -16.25
CA HIS A 573 17.58 17.43 -16.72
C HIS A 573 17.42 17.27 -18.24
N PRO A 574 18.23 17.92 -19.11
CA PRO A 574 18.14 17.70 -20.55
C PRO A 574 18.39 16.23 -20.96
N LEU A 575 19.29 15.54 -20.25
CA LEU A 575 19.56 14.12 -20.50
C LEU A 575 18.36 13.24 -20.12
N LEU A 576 17.69 13.54 -19.00
CA LEU A 576 16.48 12.85 -18.59
C LEU A 576 15.35 13.04 -19.61
N GLU A 577 15.12 14.26 -20.09
CA GLU A 577 14.10 14.52 -21.11
C GLU A 577 14.44 13.82 -22.44
N ALA A 578 15.71 13.84 -22.86
CA ALA A 578 16.17 13.09 -24.02
C ALA A 578 15.99 11.57 -23.81
N ALA A 579 16.20 11.04 -22.61
CA ALA A 579 16.00 9.62 -22.30
C ALA A 579 14.51 9.25 -22.25
N LYS A 580 13.65 10.08 -21.65
CA LYS A 580 12.20 9.90 -21.61
C LYS A 580 11.56 9.84 -23.00
N SER A 581 12.09 10.61 -23.95
CA SER A 581 11.63 10.54 -25.35
C SER A 581 11.87 9.18 -26.00
N LYS A 582 12.81 8.38 -25.47
CA LYS A 582 13.10 7.01 -25.92
C LYS A 582 12.41 5.96 -25.06
N ASP A 583 12.35 6.17 -23.75
CA ASP A 583 11.69 5.29 -22.79
C ASP A 583 11.04 6.12 -21.66
N PRO A 584 9.69 6.21 -21.62
CA PRO A 584 8.96 6.91 -20.58
C PRO A 584 9.22 6.40 -19.16
N GLY A 585 9.79 5.20 -19.00
CA GLY A 585 10.15 4.63 -17.70
C GLY A 585 11.30 5.35 -16.98
N PHE A 586 12.05 6.22 -17.66
CA PHE A 586 13.09 7.03 -17.03
C PHE A 586 12.51 8.11 -16.11
N GLY A 587 12.65 7.88 -14.81
CA GLY A 587 12.27 8.83 -13.76
C GLY A 587 13.44 9.65 -13.20
N ASN A 588 13.10 10.61 -12.34
CA ASN A 588 14.04 11.51 -11.65
C ASN A 588 15.16 10.76 -10.90
N LYS A 589 14.83 9.69 -10.16
CA LYS A 589 15.82 8.81 -9.51
C LYS A 589 16.84 8.19 -10.46
N HIS A 590 16.42 7.79 -11.66
CA HIS A 590 17.32 7.18 -12.65
C HIS A 590 18.38 8.18 -13.12
N ALA A 591 17.97 9.42 -13.38
CA ALA A 591 18.91 10.47 -13.77
C ALA A 591 19.99 10.71 -12.71
N TRP A 592 19.60 10.82 -11.44
CA TRP A 592 20.57 10.98 -10.35
C TRP A 592 21.50 9.79 -10.20
N SER A 593 21.04 8.57 -10.50
CA SER A 593 21.91 7.40 -10.48
C SER A 593 23.05 7.43 -11.50
N TRP A 594 22.94 8.21 -12.58
CA TRP A 594 24.02 8.39 -13.55
C TRP A 594 25.15 9.27 -13.03
N SER A 595 24.90 10.10 -12.00
CA SER A 595 25.88 11.06 -11.48
C SER A 595 26.35 10.75 -10.06
N LEU A 596 25.56 10.01 -9.27
CA LEU A 596 25.87 9.71 -7.87
C LEU A 596 26.55 8.35 -7.67
N ARG A 597 26.76 7.58 -8.75
CA ARG A 597 27.64 6.41 -8.71
C ARG A 597 29.11 6.89 -8.72
N PRO A 598 29.94 6.47 -7.75
CA PRO A 598 31.37 6.72 -7.80
C PRO A 598 32.05 6.03 -8.99
#